data_AF-A0A1F2VJ87-F1
#
_entry.id   AF-A0A1F2VJ87-F1
#
_cell.length_a   1.000
_cell.length_b   1.000
_cell.length_c   1.000
_cell.angle_alpha   90.00
_cell.angle_beta   90.00
_cell.angle_gamma   90.00
#
_symmetry.space_group_name_H-M   'P 1'
#
loop_
_entity.id
_entity.type
_entity.pdbx_description
1 polymer ?
#
loop_
_entity_poly.entity_id
_entity_poly.type
_entity_poly.pdbx_seq_one_letter_code
_entity_poly.pdbx_strand_id
1 'polypeptide(L)' 'MKAFIHARLSEEERAVLADLRSATGRTDSEIVRRGLQLVAQEARQQQSALAVAGGSAGRFKKGPRDLSMNRKHLEGFGE' A
#
# COMPACT_ATOMS: atom_id res chain seq x y z
N MET A 1 2.72 16.32 -21.89
CA MET A 1 1.75 17.44 -21.91
C MET A 1 1.38 17.76 -20.46
N LYS A 2 1.40 19.02 -20.03
CA LYS A 2 0.96 19.40 -18.68
C LYS A 2 -0.53 19.78 -18.76
N ALA A 3 -1.34 19.25 -17.85
CA ALA A 3 -2.76 19.58 -17.75
C ALA A 3 -3.01 20.34 -16.44
N PHE A 4 -3.91 21.32 -16.48
CA PHE A 4 -4.39 22.02 -15.30
C PHE A 4 -5.67 21.36 -14.80
N ILE A 5 -5.77 21.20 -13.48
CA ILE A 5 -6.94 20.63 -12.81
C ILE A 5 -7.42 21.67 -11.80
N HIS A 6 -8.72 21.96 -11.82
CA HIS A 6 -9.37 22.77 -10.80
C HIS A 6 -10.06 21.84 -9.80
N ALA A 7 -9.66 21.91 -8.53
CA ALA A 7 -10.26 21.16 -7.44
C ALA A 7 -10.90 22.12 -6.43
N ARG A 8 -12.07 21.75 -5.92
CA ARG A 8 -12.69 22.44 -4.78
C ARG A 8 -12.18 21.77 -3.52
N LEU A 9 -11.71 22.58 -2.57
CA LEU A 9 -11.24 22.13 -1.27
C LEU A 9 -12.16 22.69 -0.19
N SER A 10 -12.47 21.88 0.81
CA SER A 10 -13.09 22.35 2.05
C SER A 10 -12.11 23.22 2.85
N GLU A 11 -12.61 23.89 3.89
CA GLU A 11 -11.76 24.69 4.79
C GLU A 11 -10.75 23.80 5.52
N GLU A 12 -11.15 22.60 5.93
CA GLU A 12 -10.26 21.61 6.57
C GLU A 12 -9.16 21.15 5.61
N GLU A 13 -9.50 20.86 4.35
CA GLU A 13 -8.51 20.44 3.35
C GLU A 13 -7.53 21.57 3.01
N ARG A 14 -7.99 22.83 3.02
CA ARG A 14 -7.12 24.00 2.87
C ARG A 14 -6.15 24.14 4.03
N ALA A 15 -6.61 23.92 5.26
CA ALA A 15 -5.74 23.94 6.43
C ALA A 15 -4.65 22.86 6.33
N VAL A 16 -5.01 21.64 5.96
CA VAL A 16 -4.05 20.55 5.73
C VAL A 16 -3.03 20.92 4.64
N LEU A 17 -3.46 21.53 3.54
CA LEU A 17 -2.55 21.96 2.48
C LEU A 17 -1.57 23.03 2.96
N ALA A 18 -2.03 23.98 3.78
CA ALA A 18 -1.20 25.01 4.38
C ALA A 18 -0.15 24.43 5.35
N ASP A 19 -0.56 23.47 6.19
CA ASP A 19 0.33 22.76 7.11
C ASP A 19 1.41 21.98 6.35
N LEU A 20 1.02 21.25 5.31
CA LEU A 20 1.96 20.51 4.45
C LEU A 20 2.96 21.45 3.77
N ARG A 21 2.52 22.63 3.33
CA ARG A 21 3.40 23.65 2.76
C ARG A 21 4.41 24.16 3.80
N SER A 22 3.94 24.47 5.01
CA SER A 22 4.80 24.93 6.11
C SER A 22 5.83 23.87 6.52
N ALA A 23 5.39 22.62 6.70
CA ALA A 23 6.24 21.53 7.16
C ALA A 23 7.27 21.05 6.14
N THR A 24 6.95 21.13 4.83
CA THR A 24 7.81 20.57 3.77
C THR A 24 8.55 21.62 2.94
N GLY A 25 8.15 22.89 3.01
CA GLY A 25 8.68 23.96 2.16
C GLY A 25 8.32 23.81 0.68
N ARG A 26 7.42 22.89 0.32
CA ARG A 26 7.05 22.58 -1.07
C ARG A 26 5.90 23.46 -1.56
N THR A 27 5.82 23.61 -2.87
CA THR A 27 4.67 24.24 -3.53
C THR A 27 3.44 23.32 -3.55
N ASP A 28 2.25 23.89 -3.63
CA ASP A 28 0.99 23.12 -3.72
C ASP A 28 1.01 22.10 -4.86
N SER A 29 1.58 22.48 -6.02
CA SER A 29 1.73 21.59 -7.17
C SER A 29 2.68 20.41 -6.92
N GLU A 30 3.69 20.57 -6.08
CA GLU A 30 4.58 19.47 -5.68
C GLU A 30 3.91 18.56 -4.67
N ILE A 31 3.17 19.13 -3.71
CA ILE A 31 2.39 18.39 -2.73
C ILE A 31 1.33 17.53 -3.42
N VAL A 32 0.55 18.11 -4.34
CA VAL A 32 -0.47 17.39 -5.11
C VAL A 32 0.16 16.29 -5.96
N ARG A 33 1.28 16.56 -6.66
CA ARG A 33 1.98 15.52 -7.44
C ARG A 33 2.47 14.37 -6.56
N ARG A 34 3.00 14.66 -5.37
CA ARG A 34 3.42 13.66 -4.40
C ARG A 34 2.22 12.86 -3.89
N GLY A 35 1.10 13.52 -3.58
CA GLY A 35 -0.15 12.86 -3.16
C GLY A 35 -0.66 11.88 -4.22
N LEU A 36 -0.70 12.29 -5.49
CA LEU A 36 -1.10 11.41 -6.59
C LEU A 36 -0.19 10.17 -6.71
N GLN A 37 1.12 10.31 -6.50
CA GLN A 37 2.05 9.18 -6.51
C GLN A 37 1.77 8.19 -5.37
N LEU A 38 1.48 8.71 -4.17
CA LEU A 38 1.16 7.88 -2.99
C LEU A 38 -0.15 7.11 -3.21
N VAL A 39 -1.20 7.79 -3.66
CA VAL A 39 -2.49 7.16 -3.97
C VAL A 39 -2.34 6.13 -5.09
N ALA A 40 -1.55 6.41 -6.12
CA ALA A 40 -1.27 5.45 -7.19
C ALA A 40 -0.50 4.22 -6.68
N GLN A 41 0.39 4.39 -5.70
CA GLN A 41 1.09 3.28 -5.06
C GLN A 41 0.16 2.43 -4.21
N GLU A 42 -0.70 3.06 -3.42
CA GLU A 42 -1.73 2.40 -2.61
C GLU A 42 -2.72 1.61 -3.48
N ALA A 43 -3.21 2.22 -4.57
CA ALA A 43 -4.09 1.54 -5.51
C ALA A 43 -3.43 0.32 -6.17
N ARG A 44 -2.11 0.36 -6.39
CA ARG A 44 -1.32 -0.77 -6.90
C ARG A 44 -1.01 -1.83 -5.83
N GLN A 45 -1.16 -1.49 -4.55
CA GLN A 45 -0.87 -2.37 -3.42
C GLN A 45 -1.99 -3.37 -3.10
N GLN A 46 -3.02 -3.50 -3.93
CA GLN A 46 -3.84 -4.73 -3.98
C GLN A 46 -3.00 -5.90 -4.53
N GLN A 47 -1.94 -6.26 -3.82
CA GLN A 47 -1.07 -7.38 -4.13
C GLN A 47 -1.75 -8.62 -3.57
N SER A 48 -2.05 -9.58 -4.47
CA SER A 48 -2.47 -10.91 -4.04
C SER A 48 -1.45 -11.48 -3.04
N ALA A 49 -1.89 -12.40 -2.16
CA ALA A 49 -0.97 -13.06 -1.22
C ALA A 49 0.26 -13.67 -1.92
N LEU A 50 0.11 -14.08 -3.20
CA LEU A 50 1.19 -14.53 -4.05
C LEU A 50 2.17 -13.41 -4.42
N ALA A 51 1.68 -12.22 -4.76
CA ALA A 51 2.52 -11.06 -5.05
C ALA A 51 3.30 -10.58 -3.83
N VAL A 52 2.69 -10.64 -2.63
CA VAL A 52 3.37 -10.37 -1.35
C VAL A 52 4.44 -11.44 -1.06
N ALA A 53 4.10 -12.73 -1.23
CA ALA A 53 5.05 -13.81 -1.03
C ALA A 53 6.22 -13.75 -2.03
N GLY A 54 5.99 -13.28 -3.27
CA GLY A 54 7.00 -13.10 -4.30
C GLY A 54 7.90 -14.33 -4.47
N GLY A 55 9.21 -14.12 -4.53
CA GLY A 55 10.21 -15.20 -4.64
C GLY A 55 10.41 -16.05 -3.38
N SER A 56 9.65 -15.82 -2.31
CA SER A 56 9.57 -16.75 -1.17
C SER A 56 8.56 -17.87 -1.41
N ALA A 57 7.57 -17.65 -2.27
CA ALA A 57 6.62 -18.67 -2.66
C ALA A 57 7.35 -19.84 -3.35
N GLY A 58 7.11 -21.07 -2.86
CA GLY A 58 7.71 -22.27 -3.43
C GLY A 58 9.20 -22.49 -3.13
N ARG A 59 9.80 -21.75 -2.17
CA ARG A 59 11.18 -22.01 -1.71
C ARG A 59 11.34 -23.38 -1.07
N PHE A 60 10.33 -23.85 -0.35
CA PHE A 60 10.31 -25.18 0.23
C PHE A 60 9.50 -26.13 -0.65
N LYS A 61 10.20 -27.01 -1.38
CA LYS A 61 9.58 -27.91 -2.38
C LYS A 61 9.36 -29.34 -1.89
N LYS A 62 9.92 -29.70 -0.73
CA LYS A 62 9.90 -31.07 -0.16
C LYS A 62 8.91 -31.25 0.99
N GLY A 63 7.98 -30.30 1.17
CA GLY A 63 6.98 -30.34 2.23
C GLY A 63 5.69 -31.07 1.85
N PRO A 64 4.87 -31.45 2.86
CA PRO A 64 3.51 -31.90 2.62
C PRO A 64 2.70 -30.83 1.87
N ARG A 65 1.92 -31.25 0.87
CA ARG A 65 1.16 -30.34 0.00
C ARG A 65 -0.14 -29.85 0.62
N ASP A 66 -0.54 -30.45 1.74
CA ASP A 66 -1.84 -30.28 2.40
C ASP A 66 -1.73 -29.57 3.76
N LEU A 67 -0.58 -28.98 4.09
CA LEU A 67 -0.36 -28.29 5.37
C LEU A 67 -1.43 -27.24 5.70
N SER A 68 -1.95 -26.53 4.69
CA SER A 68 -2.99 -25.50 4.87
C SER A 68 -4.41 -26.06 4.97
N MET A 69 -4.61 -27.35 4.64
CA MET A 69 -5.94 -27.97 4.52
C MET A 69 -6.16 -29.14 5.48
N ASN A 70 -5.09 -29.73 5.99
CA ASN A 70 -5.15 -30.93 6.83
C ASN A 70 -4.84 -30.58 8.29
N ARG A 71 -5.91 -30.51 9.08
CA ARG A 71 -5.87 -30.12 10.50
C ARG A 71 -5.06 -31.07 11.38
N LYS A 72 -4.83 -32.31 10.93
CA LYS A 72 -4.03 -33.32 11.64
C LYS A 72 -2.59 -32.85 11.86
N HIS A 73 -2.04 -32.03 10.97
CA HIS A 73 -0.69 -31.48 11.11
C HIS A 73 -0.52 -30.51 12.29
N LEU A 74 -1.63 -30.07 12.92
CA LEU A 74 -1.64 -29.18 14.08
C LEU A 74 -2.03 -29.89 15.38
N GLU A 75 -2.27 -31.20 15.35
CA GLU A 75 -2.57 -31.98 16.56
C GLU A 75 -1.37 -31.95 17.52
N GLY A 76 -1.62 -31.66 18.81
CA GLY A 76 -0.59 -31.54 19.84
C GLY A 76 0.25 -30.25 19.77
N PHE A 77 -0.14 -29.25 18.97
CA PHE A 77 0.58 -27.98 18.90
C PHE A 77 0.29 -27.11 20.14
N GLY A 78 1.30 -26.92 21.00
CA GLY A 78 1.23 -26.03 22.16
C GLY A 78 0.83 -26.71 23.49
N GLU A 79 0.77 -28.04 23.51
CA GLU A 79 0.74 -28.83 24.75
C GLU A 79 2.13 -28.99 25.39
#